data_AF-A0A351G4J2-F1
#
_entry.id   AF-A0A351G4J2-F1
#
_cell.length_a   1.000
_cell.length_b   1.000
_cell.length_c   1.000
_cell.angle_alpha   90.00
_cell.angle_beta   90.00
_cell.angle_gamma   90.00
#
_symmetry.space_group_name_H-M   'P 1'
#
loop_
_entity.id
_entity.type
_entity.pdbx_description
1 polymer ?
#
loop_
_entity_poly.entity_id
_entity_poly.type
_entity_poly.pdbx_seq_one_letter_code
_entity_poly.pdbx_strand_id
1 'polypeptide(L)'
;MVILTSGELLLVPTATTVAANLAPLNMRGRYMSLYSLAWQLAAGIGPLFGGILNDTISPQAIWYGGGVIGLIATLNFVRMLRRQPETLSLTSAN
;
A
#
# COMPACT_ATOMS: atom_id res chain seq x y z
N MET A 1 -16.42 6.12 -7.98
CA MET A 1 -15.16 6.83 -8.28
C MET A 1 -14.75 7.78 -7.17
N VAL A 2 -15.59 8.70 -6.69
CA VAL A 2 -15.24 9.65 -5.61
C VAL A 2 -14.59 8.96 -4.39
N ILE A 3 -15.23 7.90 -3.85
CA ILE A 3 -14.72 7.18 -2.67
C ILE A 3 -13.29 6.62 -2.90
N LEU A 4 -13.06 6.00 -4.06
CA LEU A 4 -11.77 5.41 -4.39
C LEU A 4 -10.68 6.48 -4.55
N THR A 5 -11.00 7.55 -5.29
CA THR A 5 -10.06 8.65 -5.51
C THR A 5 -9.73 9.40 -4.21
N SER A 6 -10.72 9.64 -3.36
CA SER A 6 -10.48 10.23 -2.03
C SER A 6 -9.58 9.33 -1.18
N GLY A 7 -9.79 8.02 -1.21
CA GLY A 7 -8.92 7.07 -0.52
C GLY A 7 -7.49 7.06 -1.05
N GLU A 8 -7.32 7.09 -2.38
CA GLU A 8 -6.01 7.14 -3.04
C GLU A 8 -5.24 8.41 -2.66
N LEU A 9 -5.89 9.57 -2.69
CA LEU A 9 -5.30 10.85 -2.33
C LEU A 9 -4.79 10.89 -0.88
N LEU A 10 -5.41 10.13 0.02
CA LEU A 10 -4.92 9.96 1.39
C LEU A 10 -3.79 8.93 1.45
N LEU A 11 -3.93 7.82 0.74
CA LEU A 11 -3.00 6.69 0.80
C LEU A 11 -1.63 7.03 0.21
N VAL A 12 -1.57 7.60 -1.00
CA VAL A 12 -0.32 7.80 -1.75
C VAL A 12 0.71 8.68 -1.00
N PRO A 13 0.38 9.91 -0.54
CA PRO A 13 1.33 10.72 0.22
C PRO A 13 1.66 10.10 1.58
N THR A 14 0.69 9.50 2.26
CA THR A 14 0.91 8.87 3.57
C THR A 14 1.88 7.69 3.47
N ALA A 15 1.68 6.80 2.49
CA ALA A 15 2.51 5.62 2.28
C ALA A 15 3.96 5.99 1.93
N THR A 16 4.14 6.99 1.06
CA THR A 16 5.48 7.47 0.68
C THR A 16 6.21 8.10 1.88
N THR A 17 5.53 8.92 2.68
CA THR A 17 6.11 9.49 3.92
C THR A 17 6.49 8.41 4.93
N VAL A 18 5.63 7.41 5.16
CA VAL A 18 5.92 6.29 6.08
C VAL A 18 7.15 5.51 5.61
N ALA A 19 7.24 5.19 4.31
CA ALA A 19 8.39 4.49 3.75
C ALA A 19 9.69 5.30 3.89
N ALA A 20 9.64 6.62 3.69
CA ALA A 20 10.80 7.50 3.83
C ALA A 20 11.24 7.67 5.30
N ASN A 21 10.29 7.79 6.23
CA ASN A 21 10.57 7.98 7.65
C ASN A 21 11.11 6.70 8.32
N LEU A 22 10.70 5.52 7.85
CA LEU A 22 11.25 4.24 8.31
C LEU A 22 12.68 4.00 7.82
N ALA A 23 13.16 4.74 6.82
CA ALA A 23 14.44 4.48 6.20
C ALA A 23 15.60 5.20 6.93
N PRO A 24 16.62 4.46 7.41
CA PRO A 24 17.85 5.05 7.94
C PRO A 24 18.52 5.96 6.91
N LEU A 25 19.18 7.04 7.36
CA LEU A 25 19.79 8.08 6.50
C LEU A 25 20.67 7.51 5.37
N ASN A 26 21.47 6.48 5.68
CA ASN A 26 22.37 5.81 4.74
C ASN A 26 21.70 4.77 3.83
N MET A 27 20.43 4.42 4.06
CA MET A 27 19.69 3.38 3.32
C MET A 27 18.42 3.89 2.64
N ARG A 28 18.12 5.20 2.71
CA ARG A 28 16.93 5.81 2.10
C ARG A 28 16.72 5.43 0.64
N GLY A 29 17.79 5.47 -0.16
CA GLY A 29 17.75 5.06 -1.57
C GLY A 29 17.24 3.62 -1.73
N ARG A 30 17.73 2.68 -0.92
CA ARG A 30 17.31 1.27 -0.99
C ARG A 30 15.84 1.06 -0.60
N TYR A 31 15.37 1.74 0.45
CA TYR A 31 13.98 1.66 0.89
C TYR A 31 13.03 2.24 -0.17
N MET A 32 13.36 3.39 -0.73
CA MET A 32 12.56 4.01 -1.79
C MET A 32 12.59 3.23 -3.10
N SER A 33 13.72 2.58 -3.45
CA SER A 33 13.78 1.68 -4.60
C SER A 33 12.88 0.45 -4.43
N LEU A 34 12.79 -0.12 -3.22
CA LEU A 34 11.87 -1.23 -2.93
C LEU A 34 10.41 -0.77 -2.98
N TYR A 35 10.10 0.42 -2.45
CA TYR A 35 8.77 1.02 -2.56
C TYR A 35 8.36 1.20 -4.03
N SER A 36 9.24 1.78 -4.85
CA SER A 36 9.00 1.96 -6.29
C SER A 36 8.82 0.62 -7.01
N LEU A 37 9.67 -0.37 -6.71
CA LEU A 37 9.54 -1.71 -7.27
C LEU A 37 8.20 -2.36 -6.93
N ALA A 38 7.73 -2.21 -5.69
CA ALA A 38 6.41 -2.71 -5.28
C ALA A 38 5.28 -2.10 -6.11
N TRP A 39 5.35 -0.80 -6.40
CA TRP A 39 4.40 -0.13 -7.28
C TRP A 39 4.45 -0.72 -8.70
N GLN A 40 5.63 -0.87 -9.28
CA GLN A 40 5.79 -1.43 -10.63
C GLN A 40 5.30 -2.88 -10.71
N LEU A 41 5.55 -3.69 -9.68
CA LEU A 41 5.03 -5.06 -9.59
C LEU A 41 3.51 -5.06 -9.52
N ALA A 42 2.90 -4.21 -8.71
CA ALA A 42 1.44 -4.09 -8.64
C ALA A 42 0.84 -3.65 -9.98
N ALA A 43 1.47 -2.69 -10.67
CA ALA A 43 1.04 -2.22 -11.99
C ALA A 43 1.15 -3.31 -13.08
N GLY A 44 2.15 -4.19 -12.99
CA GLY A 44 2.30 -5.31 -13.93
C GLY A 44 1.38 -6.49 -13.62
N ILE A 45 1.24 -6.84 -12.35
CA ILE A 45 0.48 -8.02 -11.90
C ILE A 45 -1.03 -7.72 -11.85
N GLY A 46 -1.42 -6.50 -11.49
CA GLY A 46 -2.81 -6.09 -11.32
C GLY A 46 -3.69 -6.33 -12.56
N PRO A 47 -3.30 -5.87 -13.76
CA PRO A 47 -4.06 -6.10 -14.98
C PRO A 47 -4.16 -7.58 -15.36
N LEU A 48 -3.12 -8.38 -15.09
CA LEU A 48 -3.14 -9.82 -15.35
C LEU A 48 -4.18 -10.53 -14.48
N PHE A 49 -4.18 -10.26 -13.17
CA PHE A 49 -5.21 -10.79 -12.27
C PHE A 49 -6.60 -10.26 -12.60
N GLY A 50 -6.72 -8.96 -12.93
CA GLY A 50 -7.97 -8.34 -13.31
C GLY A 50 -8.57 -8.95 -14.58
N GLY A 51 -7.74 -9.20 -15.59
CA GLY A 51 -8.14 -9.87 -16.84
C GLY A 51 -8.62 -11.28 -16.60
N ILE A 52 -7.87 -12.08 -15.83
CA ILE A 52 -8.30 -13.45 -15.47
C ILE A 52 -9.65 -13.43 -14.75
N LEU A 53 -9.86 -12.52 -13.79
CA LEU A 53 -11.13 -12.40 -13.07
C LEU A 53 -12.30 -11.98 -13.98
N ASN A 54 -12.03 -11.05 -14.89
CA ASN A 54 -13.00 -10.57 -15.87
C ASN A 54 -13.45 -11.70 -16.81
N ASP A 55 -12.50 -12.48 -17.31
CA ASP A 55 -12.73 -13.45 -18.38
C ASP A 55 -13.30 -14.77 -17.85
N THR A 56 -12.94 -15.17 -16.62
CA THR A 56 -13.34 -16.48 -16.06
C THR A 56 -14.58 -16.43 -15.17
N ILE A 57 -14.80 -15.33 -14.44
CA ILE A 57 -15.89 -15.23 -13.45
C ILE A 57 -16.95 -14.25 -13.93
N SER A 58 -16.60 -12.96 -14.03
CA SER A 58 -17.48 -11.87 -14.44
C SER A 58 -16.72 -10.54 -14.38
N PRO A 59 -17.07 -9.53 -15.18
CA PRO A 59 -16.50 -8.18 -15.06
C PRO A 59 -16.65 -7.57 -13.65
N GLN A 60 -17.67 -7.97 -12.91
CA GLN A 60 -17.90 -7.48 -11.54
C GLN A 60 -16.90 -8.06 -10.53
N ALA A 61 -16.30 -9.22 -10.84
CA ALA A 61 -15.37 -9.90 -9.95
C ALA A 61 -14.12 -9.05 -9.66
N ILE A 62 -13.69 -8.19 -10.59
CA ILE A 62 -12.54 -7.28 -10.42
C ILE A 62 -12.73 -6.40 -9.18
N TRP A 63 -13.94 -5.89 -8.96
CA TRP A 63 -14.25 -5.01 -7.83
C TRP A 63 -14.22 -5.76 -6.49
N TYR A 64 -14.76 -6.98 -6.46
CA TYR A 64 -14.71 -7.82 -5.27
C TYR A 64 -13.27 -8.26 -4.96
N GLY A 65 -12.51 -8.65 -5.97
CA GLY A 65 -11.09 -9.01 -5.83
C GLY A 65 -10.25 -7.84 -5.31
N GLY A 66 -10.41 -6.65 -5.90
CA GLY A 66 -9.78 -5.42 -5.41
C GLY A 66 -10.18 -5.07 -3.98
N GLY A 67 -11.45 -5.24 -3.63
CA GLY A 67 -11.96 -5.06 -2.27
C GLY A 67 -11.30 -6.00 -1.26
N VAL A 68 -11.19 -7.30 -1.59
CA VAL A 68 -10.51 -8.30 -0.73
C VAL A 68 -9.03 -7.95 -0.54
N ILE A 69 -8.32 -7.58 -1.61
CA ILE A 69 -6.91 -7.17 -1.52
C ILE A 69 -6.77 -5.92 -0.64
N GLY A 70 -7.67 -4.94 -0.80
CA GLY A 70 -7.70 -3.73 0.03
C GLY A 70 -7.96 -4.02 1.51
N LEU A 71 -8.84 -4.98 1.82
CA LEU A 71 -9.08 -5.43 3.20
C LEU A 71 -7.84 -6.11 3.80
N ILE A 72 -7.16 -6.97 3.03
CA ILE A 72 -5.91 -7.60 3.46
C ILE A 72 -4.83 -6.52 3.73
N ALA A 73 -4.70 -5.53 2.85
CA ALA A 73 -3.77 -4.42 3.04
C ALA A 73 -4.09 -3.63 4.32
N THR A 74 -5.38 -3.32 4.54
CA THR A 74 -5.85 -2.62 5.75
C THR A 74 -5.49 -3.40 7.01
N LEU A 75 -5.71 -4.72 7.02
CA LEU A 75 -5.36 -5.58 8.15
C LEU A 75 -3.85 -5.57 8.44
N ASN A 76 -3.02 -5.61 7.39
CA ASN A 76 -1.57 -5.52 7.53
C ASN A 76 -1.13 -4.18 8.13
N PHE A 77 -1.69 -3.06 7.66
CA PHE A 77 -1.42 -1.72 8.22
C PHE A 77 -1.86 -1.62 9.68
N VAL A 78 -3.07 -2.09 10.03
CA VAL A 78 -3.55 -2.11 11.42
C VAL A 78 -2.64 -2.96 12.31
N ARG A 79 -2.19 -4.12 11.83
CA ARG A 79 -1.24 -4.97 12.56
C ARG A 79 0.12 -4.30 12.74
N MET A 80 0.61 -3.58 11.72
CA MET A 80 1.85 -2.82 11.80
C MET A 80 1.73 -1.70 12.85
N LEU A 81 0.63 -0.94 12.83
CA LEU A 81 0.39 0.15 13.76
C LEU A 81 0.30 -0.36 15.22
N ARG A 82 -0.40 -1.48 15.44
CA ARG A 82 -0.47 -2.11 16.77
C ARG A 82 0.88 -2.60 17.29
N ARG A 83 1.87 -2.77 16.43
CA ARG A 83 3.23 -3.22 16.78
C ARG A 83 4.23 -2.07 16.94
N GLN A 84 3.89 -0.84 16.56
CA GLN A 84 4.80 0.32 16.59
C GLN A 84 4.46 1.44 17.62
N PRO A 85 3.82 1.19 18.79
CA PRO A 85 3.52 2.28 19.72
C PRO A 85 4.77 2.93 20.37
N GLU A 86 5.93 2.27 20.40
CA GLU A 86 7.13 2.83 21.07
C GLU A 86 7.99 3.77 20.20
N THR A 87 8.10 3.54 18.89
CA THR A 87 9.02 4.30 18.02
C THR A 87 8.56 5.73 17.73
N LEU A 88 7.26 6.02 17.83
CA LEU A 88 6.71 7.37 17.67
C LEU A 88 6.98 8.29 18.88
N SER A 89 7.26 7.72 20.05
CA SER A 89 7.59 8.52 21.26
C SER A 89 8.99 9.16 21.17
N LEU A 90 9.95 8.49 20.52
CA LEU A 90 11.35 8.93 20.42
C LEU A 90 11.60 10.01 19.37
N THR A 91 10.69 10.19 18.40
CA THR A 91 10.75 11.29 17.42
C THR A 91 10.09 12.57 17.93
N SER A 92 9.21 12.50 18.94
CA SER A 92 8.61 13.68 19.56
C SER A 92 9.51 14.39 20.58
N ALA A 93 10.61 13.76 20.98
CA ALA A 93 11.52 14.22 22.03
C ALA A 93 12.85 14.79 21.52
N ASN A 94 13.02 14.99 20.20
CA ASN A 94 14.25 15.53 19.62
C ASN A 94 13.96 16.51 18.48
#